data_AF-A0A096AUE4-F1
#
_entry.id   AF-A0A096AUE4-F1
#
_cell.length_a   1.000
_cell.length_b   1.000
_cell.length_c   1.000
_cell.angle_alpha   90.00
_cell.angle_beta   90.00
_cell.angle_gamma   90.00
#
_symmetry.space_group_name_H-M   'P 1'
#
loop_
_entity.id
_entity.type
_entity.pdbx_description
1 polymer ?
#
loop_
_entity_poly.entity_id
_entity_poly.type
_entity_poly.pdbx_seq_one_letter_code
_entity_poly.pdbx_strand_id
1 'polypeptide(L)'
;MKQQTTIPPTIYNKWEEEAIAQQISVQAFGAFIRMKEKQYIDAQNETSENNPPIFATSAKNKLTKYGNNFALRVLLSIPIIERKSKFARFDFEDFYKKYQSIKEGKSTNKDFFYFLDLWYKKLKDDMKEYRISKETFLRYGFNYKEATNFYFACKQEFETK
;
A
#
# COMPACT_ATOMS: atom_id res chain seq x y z
N MET A 1 -45.49 -2.50 -0.73
CA MET A 1 -45.05 -3.83 -0.24
C MET A 1 -43.53 -3.86 -0.28
N LYS A 2 -42.84 -4.01 0.86
CA LYS A 2 -41.38 -4.20 0.86
C LYS A 2 -41.09 -5.56 0.25
N GLN A 3 -40.38 -5.61 -0.88
CA GLN A 3 -39.87 -6.88 -1.39
C GLN A 3 -38.94 -7.47 -0.34
N GLN A 4 -39.22 -8.70 0.10
CA GLN A 4 -38.26 -9.46 0.91
C GLN A 4 -37.12 -9.85 -0.01
N THR A 5 -35.97 -9.19 0.13
CA THR A 5 -34.75 -9.55 -0.57
C THR A 5 -34.23 -10.87 0.03
N THR A 6 -34.55 -11.99 -0.61
CA THR A 6 -34.04 -13.30 -0.21
C THR A 6 -32.57 -13.40 -0.57
N ILE A 7 -31.69 -13.56 0.44
CA ILE A 7 -30.26 -13.73 0.22
C ILE A 7 -30.01 -15.14 -0.31
N PRO A 8 -29.32 -15.30 -1.47
CA PRO A 8 -29.03 -16.62 -2.01
C PRO A 8 -28.11 -17.43 -1.07
N PRO A 9 -28.37 -18.74 -0.87
CA PRO A 9 -27.52 -19.60 -0.04
C PRO A 9 -26.05 -19.62 -0.46
N THR A 10 -25.77 -19.46 -1.76
CA THR A 10 -24.41 -19.39 -2.29
C THR A 10 -23.62 -18.17 -1.82
N ILE A 11 -24.30 -17.04 -1.58
CA ILE A 11 -23.69 -15.82 -1.03
C ILE A 11 -23.46 -15.99 0.47
N TYR A 12 -24.43 -16.58 1.16
CA TYR A 12 -24.33 -16.86 2.57
C TYR A 12 -23.12 -17.76 2.88
N ASN A 13 -22.96 -18.88 2.17
CA ASN A 13 -21.83 -19.80 2.33
C ASN A 13 -20.47 -19.12 2.13
N LYS A 14 -20.36 -18.19 1.16
CA LYS A 14 -19.13 -17.41 0.96
C LYS A 14 -18.78 -16.54 2.16
N TRP A 15 -19.79 -15.95 2.81
CA TRP A 15 -19.56 -15.16 4.02
C TRP A 15 -19.14 -16.02 5.20
N GLU A 16 -19.63 -17.25 5.31
CA GLU A 16 -19.16 -18.20 6.32
C GLU A 16 -17.71 -18.59 6.08
N GLU A 17 -17.32 -18.89 4.84
CA GLU A 17 -15.93 -19.15 4.46
C GLU A 17 -15.03 -17.95 4.76
N GLU A 18 -15.49 -16.73 4.49
CA GLU A 18 -14.78 -15.50 4.87
C GLU A 18 -14.61 -15.36 6.38
N ALA A 19 -15.64 -15.67 7.17
CA ALA A 19 -15.56 -15.61 8.63
C ALA A 19 -14.52 -16.60 9.18
N ILE A 20 -14.47 -17.80 8.60
CA ILE A 20 -13.46 -18.82 8.94
C ILE A 20 -12.06 -18.34 8.56
N ALA A 21 -11.87 -17.81 7.34
CA ALA A 21 -10.59 -17.29 6.87
C ALA A 21 -10.08 -16.08 7.67
N GLN A 22 -11.00 -15.33 8.29
CA GLN A 22 -10.73 -14.18 9.16
C GLN A 22 -10.65 -14.55 10.65
N GLN A 23 -10.80 -15.82 11.01
CA GLN A 23 -10.79 -16.30 12.39
C GLN A 23 -11.78 -15.55 13.29
N ILE A 24 -12.97 -15.23 12.75
CA ILE A 24 -14.03 -14.60 13.53
C ILE A 24 -14.48 -15.58 14.61
N SER A 25 -14.52 -15.12 15.87
CA SER A 25 -14.94 -15.96 16.99
C SER A 25 -16.42 -16.32 16.86
N VAL A 26 -16.81 -17.48 17.41
CA VAL A 26 -18.20 -17.96 17.41
C VAL A 26 -19.16 -16.91 18.00
N GLN A 27 -18.72 -16.18 19.02
CA GLN A 27 -19.48 -15.10 19.66
C GLN A 27 -19.71 -13.89 18.74
N ALA A 28 -18.78 -13.61 17.82
CA ALA A 28 -18.86 -12.50 16.87
C ALA A 28 -19.49 -12.89 15.52
N PHE A 29 -19.62 -14.19 15.24
CA PHE A 29 -20.11 -14.71 13.96
C PHE A 29 -21.49 -14.15 13.58
N GLY A 30 -22.46 -14.17 14.51
CA GLY A 30 -23.80 -13.65 14.22
C GLY A 30 -23.82 -12.14 13.92
N ALA A 31 -22.91 -11.36 14.51
CA ALA A 31 -22.78 -9.93 14.18
C ALA A 31 -22.12 -9.72 12.81
N PHE A 32 -21.13 -10.56 12.47
CA PHE A 32 -20.49 -10.55 11.17
C PHE A 32 -21.47 -10.87 10.04
N ILE A 33 -22.29 -11.91 10.20
CA ILE A 33 -23.31 -12.28 9.21
C ILE A 33 -24.33 -11.15 9.04
N ARG A 34 -24.91 -10.62 10.14
CA ARG A 34 -25.87 -9.49 10.06
C ARG A 34 -25.29 -8.25 9.37
N MET A 35 -24.01 -7.97 9.57
CA MET A 35 -23.32 -6.89 8.86
C MET A 35 -23.29 -7.14 7.35
N LYS A 36 -22.94 -8.36 6.92
CA LYS A 36 -22.90 -8.76 5.51
C LYS A 36 -24.29 -8.76 4.86
N GLU A 37 -25.30 -9.24 5.58
CA GLU A 37 -26.70 -9.22 5.14
C GLU A 37 -27.18 -7.80 4.88
N LYS A 38 -26.91 -6.88 5.82
CA LYS A 38 -27.23 -5.47 5.67
C LYS A 38 -26.56 -4.87 4.43
N GLN A 39 -25.26 -5.13 4.25
CA GLN A 39 -24.50 -4.65 3.09
C GLN A 39 -25.06 -5.17 1.76
N TYR A 40 -25.49 -6.43 1.73
CA TYR A 40 -26.08 -7.02 0.53
C TYR A 40 -27.43 -6.37 0.19
N ILE A 41 -28.27 -6.16 1.20
CA ILE A 41 -29.57 -5.50 1.02
C ILE A 41 -29.38 -4.04 0.59
N ASP A 42 -28.45 -3.32 1.21
CA ASP A 42 -28.14 -1.93 0.87
C ASP A 42 -27.61 -1.83 -0.58
N ALA A 43 -26.74 -2.75 -1.01
CA ALA A 43 -26.21 -2.81 -2.38
C ALA A 43 -27.26 -3.19 -3.45
N GLN A 44 -28.31 -3.93 -3.07
CA GLN A 44 -29.42 -4.25 -3.98
C GLN A 44 -30.43 -3.08 -4.10
N ASN A 45 -30.53 -2.24 -3.06
CA ASN A 45 -31.48 -1.13 -3.03
C ASN A 45 -30.90 0.18 -3.60
N GLU A 46 -29.59 0.30 -3.73
CA GLU A 46 -28.93 1.49 -4.25
C GLU A 46 -28.35 1.26 -5.64
N THR A 47 -28.80 2.05 -6.62
CA THR A 47 -28.01 2.43 -7.80
C THR A 47 -26.71 3.09 -7.30
N SER A 48 -25.68 2.27 -7.06
CA SER A 48 -24.63 2.56 -6.09
C SER A 48 -23.39 3.22 -6.72
N GLU A 49 -23.40 4.55 -6.79
CA GLU A 49 -22.17 5.36 -6.87
C GLU A 49 -21.57 5.69 -5.48
N ASN A 50 -22.24 5.35 -4.37
CA ASN A 50 -21.92 5.94 -3.05
C ASN A 50 -21.65 5.00 -1.87
N ASN A 51 -21.49 3.69 -2.07
CA ASN A 51 -21.01 2.83 -0.97
C ASN A 51 -19.51 3.02 -0.75
N PRO A 52 -19.05 3.49 0.44
CA PRO A 52 -17.63 3.60 0.72
C PRO A 52 -17.01 2.19 0.67
N PRO A 53 -15.88 1.99 -0.03
CA PRO A 53 -15.23 0.69 -0.12
C PRO A 53 -15.02 0.10 1.27
N ILE A 54 -15.23 -1.21 1.45
CA ILE A 54 -15.09 -1.94 2.73
C ILE A 54 -13.72 -1.68 3.41
N PHE A 55 -12.70 -1.32 2.61
CA PHE A 55 -11.35 -1.05 3.04
C PHE A 55 -11.07 0.43 3.35
N ALA A 56 -11.92 1.36 2.92
CA ALA A 56 -11.72 2.80 3.02
C ALA A 56 -12.68 3.44 4.05
N THR A 57 -12.18 4.37 4.84
CA THR A 57 -13.04 5.21 5.68
C THR A 57 -13.75 6.27 4.83
N SER A 58 -14.82 6.85 5.36
CA SER A 58 -15.46 8.05 4.78
C SER A 58 -14.51 9.26 4.67
N ALA A 59 -13.42 9.28 5.44
CA ALA A 59 -12.33 10.22 5.24
C ALA A 59 -11.48 9.81 4.02
N LYS A 60 -11.39 10.70 3.03
CA LYS A 60 -10.54 10.52 1.83
C LYS A 60 -9.13 10.07 2.24
N ASN A 61 -8.61 9.05 1.56
CA ASN A 61 -7.24 8.51 1.70
C ASN A 61 -6.90 7.78 3.01
N LYS A 62 -7.89 7.35 3.81
CA LYS A 62 -7.62 6.52 5.00
C LYS A 62 -8.29 5.15 4.87
N LEU A 63 -7.56 4.11 5.24
CA LEU A 63 -8.09 2.76 5.34
C LEU A 63 -8.76 2.55 6.71
N THR A 64 -9.80 1.72 6.76
CA THR A 64 -10.38 1.26 8.03
C THR A 64 -9.35 0.43 8.81
N LYS A 65 -9.58 0.14 10.10
CA LYS A 65 -8.72 -0.80 10.85
C LYS A 65 -8.62 -2.17 10.15
N TYR A 66 -9.74 -2.64 9.61
CA TYR A 66 -9.79 -3.85 8.78
C TYR A 66 -8.99 -3.68 7.48
N GLY A 67 -9.17 -2.57 6.77
CA GLY A 67 -8.41 -2.26 5.56
C GLY A 67 -6.89 -2.20 5.79
N ASN A 68 -6.44 -1.60 6.89
CA ASN A 68 -5.03 -1.60 7.29
C ASN A 68 -4.51 -3.01 7.55
N ASN A 69 -5.25 -3.83 8.30
CA ASN A 69 -4.84 -5.21 8.58
C ASN A 69 -4.78 -6.06 7.31
N PHE A 70 -5.76 -5.90 6.42
CA PHE A 70 -5.79 -6.60 5.13
C PHE A 70 -4.63 -6.16 4.23
N ALA A 71 -4.42 -4.85 4.08
CA ALA A 71 -3.31 -4.30 3.31
C ALA A 71 -1.94 -4.75 3.87
N LEU A 72 -1.79 -4.77 5.19
CA LEU A 72 -0.59 -5.28 5.84
C LEU A 72 -0.40 -6.78 5.55
N ARG A 73 -1.44 -7.60 5.65
CA ARG A 73 -1.38 -9.03 5.33
C ARG A 73 -0.95 -9.28 3.88
N VAL A 74 -1.56 -8.55 2.94
CA VAL A 74 -1.20 -8.60 1.52
C VAL A 74 0.24 -8.18 1.33
N LEU A 75 0.67 -7.09 1.96
CA LEU A 75 2.05 -6.63 1.90
C LEU A 75 3.04 -7.64 2.48
N LEU A 76 2.68 -8.30 3.59
CA LEU A 76 3.50 -9.32 4.25
C LEU A 76 3.58 -10.63 3.46
N SER A 77 2.58 -10.94 2.62
CA SER A 77 2.64 -12.09 1.71
C SER A 77 3.61 -11.92 0.54
N ILE A 78 4.03 -10.68 0.24
CA ILE A 78 5.05 -10.42 -0.78
C ILE A 78 6.42 -10.83 -0.23
N PRO A 79 7.23 -11.61 -0.97
CA PRO A 79 8.57 -11.99 -0.55
C PRO A 79 9.41 -10.78 -0.14
N ILE A 80 10.20 -10.92 0.94
CA ILE A 80 10.93 -9.79 1.53
C ILE A 80 11.83 -9.08 0.52
N ILE A 81 12.54 -9.84 -0.34
CA ILE A 81 13.42 -9.31 -1.39
C ILE A 81 12.62 -8.47 -2.40
N GLU A 82 11.49 -8.99 -2.87
CA GLU A 82 10.61 -8.29 -3.81
C GLU A 82 10.09 -6.99 -3.20
N ARG A 83 9.60 -7.05 -1.97
CA ARG A 83 9.07 -5.89 -1.25
C ARG A 83 10.13 -4.81 -1.03
N LYS A 84 11.34 -5.17 -0.57
CA LYS A 84 12.45 -4.23 -0.38
C LYS A 84 12.84 -3.58 -1.71
N SER A 85 12.88 -4.35 -2.80
CA SER A 85 13.16 -3.84 -4.15
C SER A 85 12.08 -2.87 -4.64
N LYS A 86 10.81 -3.22 -4.46
CA LYS A 86 9.68 -2.35 -4.85
C LYS A 86 9.65 -1.06 -4.03
N PHE A 87 9.91 -1.13 -2.73
CA PHE A 87 9.96 0.05 -1.86
C PHE A 87 11.12 0.98 -2.24
N ALA A 88 12.31 0.43 -2.47
CA ALA A 88 13.45 1.20 -2.98
C ALA A 88 13.10 1.95 -4.29
N ARG A 89 12.36 1.31 -5.20
CA ARG A 89 11.88 1.94 -6.43
C ARG A 89 10.91 3.09 -6.16
N PHE A 90 9.88 2.85 -5.35
CA PHE A 90 8.87 3.89 -5.05
C PHE A 90 9.51 5.10 -4.37
N ASP A 91 10.36 4.86 -3.38
CA ASP A 91 11.10 5.92 -2.70
C ASP A 91 11.95 6.71 -3.71
N PHE A 92 12.67 6.03 -4.62
CA PHE A 92 13.46 6.68 -5.66
C PHE A 92 12.61 7.53 -6.61
N GLU A 93 11.47 7.01 -7.08
CA GLU A 93 10.55 7.75 -7.94
C GLU A 93 10.04 9.03 -7.27
N ASP A 94 9.74 8.97 -5.97
CA ASP A 94 9.31 10.12 -5.19
C ASP A 94 10.43 11.13 -4.97
N PHE A 95 11.66 10.68 -4.68
CA PHE A 95 12.82 11.57 -4.64
C PHE A 95 13.07 12.25 -5.97
N TYR A 96 12.97 11.51 -7.07
CA TYR A 96 13.17 12.06 -8.41
C TYR A 96 12.12 13.13 -8.72
N LYS A 97 10.83 12.86 -8.49
CA LYS A 97 9.75 13.85 -8.66
C LYS A 97 9.96 15.08 -7.78
N LYS A 98 10.32 14.90 -6.52
CA LYS A 98 10.59 16.01 -5.60
C LYS A 98 11.77 16.85 -6.07
N TYR A 99 12.85 16.22 -6.54
CA TYR A 99 14.00 16.91 -7.11
C TYR A 99 13.64 17.75 -8.33
N GLN A 100 12.85 17.21 -9.27
CA GLN A 100 12.36 17.99 -10.41
C GLN A 100 11.52 19.19 -9.95
N SER A 101 10.65 19.00 -8.96
CA SER A 101 9.86 20.10 -8.39
C SER A 101 10.73 21.19 -7.73
N ILE A 102 11.83 20.81 -7.08
CA ILE A 102 12.82 21.76 -6.53
C ILE A 102 13.52 22.53 -7.65
N LYS A 103 13.93 21.85 -8.73
CA LYS A 103 14.57 22.48 -9.89
C LYS A 103 13.67 23.49 -10.59
N GLU A 104 12.38 23.22 -10.64
CA GLU A 104 11.35 24.12 -11.17
C GLU A 104 10.95 25.24 -10.20
N GLY A 105 11.54 25.29 -8.99
CA GLY A 105 11.20 26.30 -7.97
C GLY A 105 9.82 26.09 -7.32
N LYS A 106 9.17 24.95 -7.54
CA LYS A 106 7.83 24.62 -7.03
C LYS A 106 7.86 23.99 -5.63
N SER A 107 9.02 23.55 -5.17
CA SER A 107 9.21 22.97 -3.85
C SER A 107 10.51 23.45 -3.21
N THR A 108 10.54 23.43 -1.88
CA THR A 108 11.75 23.80 -1.13
C THR A 108 12.74 22.64 -1.09
N ASN A 109 14.03 22.96 -1.09
CA ASN A 109 15.10 21.98 -0.91
C ASN A 109 15.27 21.54 0.56
N LYS A 110 14.48 22.09 1.49
CA LYS A 110 14.67 21.89 2.93
C LYS A 110 14.61 20.40 3.25
N ASP A 111 15.69 19.92 3.84
CA ASP A 111 15.93 18.53 4.24
C ASP A 111 15.91 17.48 3.09
N PHE A 112 15.81 17.90 1.82
CA PHE A 112 15.75 16.97 0.70
C PHE A 112 16.96 16.03 0.68
N PHE A 113 18.17 16.60 0.75
CA PHE A 113 19.38 15.82 0.68
C PHE A 113 19.57 14.94 1.93
N TYR A 114 19.17 15.43 3.10
CA TYR A 114 19.19 14.64 4.33
C TYR A 114 18.36 13.34 4.19
N PHE A 115 17.13 13.44 3.70
CA PHE A 115 16.29 12.25 3.49
C PHE A 115 16.80 11.35 2.37
N LEU A 116 17.34 11.94 1.29
CA LEU A 116 17.94 11.18 0.20
C LEU A 116 19.16 10.38 0.69
N ASP A 117 19.98 10.96 1.57
CA ASP A 117 21.14 10.30 2.17
C ASP A 117 20.75 9.15 3.12
N LEU A 118 19.74 9.37 3.97
CA LEU A 118 19.19 8.31 4.81
C LEU A 118 18.65 7.14 3.98
N TRP A 119 17.91 7.45 2.92
CA TRP A 119 17.40 6.45 2.00
C TRP A 119 18.53 5.67 1.32
N TYR A 120 19.56 6.36 0.82
CA TYR A 120 20.67 5.70 0.14
C TYR A 120 21.46 4.80 1.08
N LYS A 121 21.71 5.23 2.33
CA LYS A 121 22.34 4.39 3.37
C LYS A 121 21.50 3.15 3.66
N LYS A 122 20.19 3.32 3.88
CA LYS A 122 19.27 2.20 4.10
C LYS A 122 19.26 1.24 2.91
N LEU A 123 19.29 1.74 1.68
CA LEU A 123 19.36 0.92 0.47
C LEU A 123 20.62 0.03 0.47
N LYS A 124 21.77 0.58 0.86
CA LYS A 124 23.03 -0.17 1.01
C LYS A 124 22.95 -1.23 2.11
N ASP A 125 22.33 -0.89 3.24
CA ASP A 125 22.13 -1.82 4.34
C ASP A 125 21.20 -2.98 3.94
N ASP A 126 20.08 -2.68 3.28
CA ASP A 126 19.14 -3.67 2.76
C ASP A 126 19.83 -4.62 1.75
N MET A 127 20.70 -4.09 0.86
CA MET A 127 21.49 -4.93 -0.04
C MET A 127 22.37 -5.93 0.71
N LYS A 128 23.00 -5.49 1.80
CA LYS A 128 23.91 -6.31 2.60
C LYS A 128 23.15 -7.34 3.43
N GLU A 129 22.11 -6.91 4.14
CA GLU A 129 21.30 -7.74 5.04
C GLU A 129 20.58 -8.85 4.27
N TYR A 130 19.91 -8.50 3.18
CA TYR A 130 19.08 -9.44 2.41
C TYR A 130 19.80 -10.01 1.18
N ARG A 131 21.11 -9.74 1.02
CA ARG A 131 21.95 -10.18 -0.11
C ARG A 131 21.33 -9.85 -1.48
N ILE A 132 20.76 -8.66 -1.60
CA ILE A 132 20.09 -8.22 -2.84
C ILE A 132 21.14 -7.75 -3.83
N SER A 133 21.23 -8.44 -4.96
CA SER A 133 22.10 -8.06 -6.07
C SER A 133 21.48 -6.92 -6.90
N LYS A 134 22.30 -6.26 -7.74
CA LYS A 134 21.80 -5.22 -8.67
C LYS A 134 20.83 -5.81 -9.68
N GLU A 135 21.09 -7.04 -10.11
CA GLU A 135 20.30 -7.83 -11.04
C GLU A 135 18.93 -8.18 -10.42
N THR A 136 18.93 -8.54 -9.13
CA THR A 136 17.69 -8.78 -8.37
C THR A 136 16.84 -7.52 -8.28
N PHE A 137 17.44 -6.36 -8.00
CA PHE A 137 16.72 -5.10 -8.01
C PHE A 137 16.10 -4.80 -9.38
N LEU A 138 16.88 -4.98 -10.45
CA LEU A 138 16.42 -4.73 -11.80
C LEU A 138 15.24 -5.62 -12.18
N ARG A 139 15.25 -6.89 -11.77
CA ARG A 139 14.12 -7.83 -11.96
C ARG A 139 12.81 -7.30 -11.35
N TYR A 140 12.89 -6.55 -10.26
CA TYR A 140 11.73 -5.94 -9.59
C TYR A 140 11.52 -4.47 -9.99
N GLY A 141 12.12 -4.04 -11.09
CA GLY A 141 11.93 -2.73 -11.69
C GLY A 141 12.76 -1.60 -11.06
N PHE A 142 13.70 -1.90 -10.17
CA PHE A 142 14.56 -0.89 -9.55
C PHE A 142 15.94 -0.85 -10.21
N ASN A 143 16.26 0.25 -10.90
CA ASN A 143 17.57 0.46 -11.50
C ASN A 143 18.57 1.06 -10.49
N TYR A 144 19.30 0.18 -9.78
CA TYR A 144 20.27 0.60 -8.76
C TYR A 144 21.37 1.54 -9.29
N LYS A 145 21.80 1.36 -10.55
CA LYS A 145 22.86 2.19 -11.15
C LYS A 145 22.39 3.62 -11.34
N GLU A 146 21.19 3.78 -11.89
CA GLU A 146 20.55 5.08 -12.07
C GLU A 146 20.31 5.80 -10.74
N ALA A 147 19.76 5.09 -9.76
CA ALA A 147 19.57 5.59 -8.40
C ALA A 147 20.89 6.08 -7.75
N THR A 148 21.97 5.31 -7.93
CA THR A 148 23.29 5.68 -7.41
C THR A 148 23.85 6.93 -8.11
N ASN A 149 23.73 7.00 -9.43
CA ASN A 149 24.17 8.18 -10.18
C ASN A 149 23.39 9.43 -9.77
N PHE A 150 22.08 9.31 -9.59
CA PHE A 150 21.22 10.38 -9.10
C PHE A 150 21.65 10.86 -7.71
N TYR A 151 21.87 9.94 -6.76
CA TYR A 151 22.33 10.29 -5.41
C TYR A 151 23.61 11.13 -5.44
N PHE A 152 24.63 10.68 -6.18
CA PHE A 152 25.90 11.40 -6.24
C PHE A 152 25.80 12.74 -6.98
N ALA A 153 24.97 12.83 -8.02
CA ALA A 153 24.70 14.10 -8.69
C ALA A 153 24.04 15.11 -7.73
N CYS A 154 23.03 14.69 -6.97
CA CYS A 154 22.42 15.53 -5.94
C CYS A 154 23.43 15.92 -4.85
N LYS A 155 24.20 14.96 -4.34
CA LYS A 155 25.23 15.21 -3.32
C LYS A 155 26.19 16.32 -3.74
N GLN A 156 26.74 16.21 -4.94
CA GLN A 156 27.66 17.21 -5.47
C GLN A 156 27.00 18.60 -5.53
N GLU A 157 25.74 18.68 -5.96
CA GLU A 157 25.03 19.96 -6.06
C GLU A 157 24.71 20.59 -4.69
N PHE A 158 24.36 19.78 -3.70
CA PHE A 158 24.00 20.27 -2.36
C PHE A 158 25.22 20.51 -1.45
N GLU A 159 26.38 19.93 -1.76
CA GLU A 159 27.64 20.23 -1.08
C GLU A 159 28.39 21.44 -1.66
N THR A 160 28.01 21.91 -2.86
CA THR A 160 28.65 23.07 -3.55
C THR A 160 27.86 24.38 -3.42
N LYS A 161 26.71 24.37 -2.76
CA LYS A 161 25.85 25.53 -2.50
C LYS A 161 25.83 25.88 -1.03
#